data_AF-A0A9P5U0K1-F1
#
_entry.id   AF-A0A9P5U0K1-F1
#
_cell.length_a   1.000
_cell.length_b   1.000
_cell.length_c   1.000
_cell.angle_alpha   90.00
_cell.angle_beta   90.00
_cell.angle_gamma   90.00
#
_symmetry.space_group_name_H-M   'P 1'
#
loop_
_entity.id
_entity.type
_entity.pdbx_description
1 polymer ?
#
loop_
_entity_poly.entity_id
_entity_poly.type
_entity_poly.pdbx_seq_one_letter_code
_entity_poly.pdbx_strand_id
1 'polypeptide(L)'
;MYVEVLHLKYWKTYFQRAEWEDDWIDSTVSAARRIWHKYYRPLIKHQTSGMHSAGEDSVDEFGELDAPATSVDCDPFEDFINGAVSDEEAIDHWSYLLAGTDCDSFTPIQALSHMALDFLGAHAGLVVSKQRHKPTADNIQQSTVLGNWLHVGVVPEKALCHKLNTKYGQNCSSDKSEWSSDDDGGEIHDAS
;
A
#
# COMPACT_ATOMS: atom_id res chain seq x y z
N MET A 1 -8.10 5.96 23.72
CA MET A 1 -6.74 5.83 23.15
C MET A 1 -6.96 5.57 21.68
N TYR A 2 -6.86 6.62 20.87
CA TYR A 2 -7.35 6.64 19.50
C TYR A 2 -6.38 5.92 18.57
N VAL A 3 -6.94 5.31 17.52
CA VAL A 3 -6.23 4.53 16.50
C VAL A 3 -5.54 5.50 15.54
N GLU A 4 -4.53 6.22 16.02
CA GLU A 4 -3.70 7.13 15.21
C GLU A 4 -2.63 6.37 14.39
N VAL A 5 -2.54 5.05 14.54
CA VAL A 5 -1.30 4.30 14.27
C VAL A 5 -1.11 3.90 12.80
N LEU A 6 -2.05 4.16 11.90
CA LEU A 6 -1.94 3.66 10.52
C LEU A 6 -1.86 4.73 9.42
N HIS A 7 -1.58 5.99 9.75
CA HIS A 7 -1.20 6.92 8.69
C HIS A 7 0.19 6.54 8.14
N LEU A 8 0.33 6.34 6.82
CA LEU A 8 1.60 6.00 6.16
C LEU A 8 2.75 6.93 6.56
N LYS A 9 2.44 8.21 6.80
CA LYS A 9 3.40 9.22 7.27
C LYS A 9 3.91 9.00 8.70
N TYR A 10 3.09 8.45 9.59
CA TYR A 10 3.49 8.11 10.95
C TYR A 10 4.25 6.79 11.01
N TRP A 11 4.19 5.93 9.99
CA TRP A 11 4.81 4.60 10.04
C TRP A 11 6.30 4.66 10.34
N LYS A 12 7.06 5.54 9.68
CA LYS A 12 8.51 5.65 9.93
C LYS A 12 8.78 6.05 11.38
N THR A 13 8.15 7.11 11.85
CA THR A 13 8.29 7.59 13.23
C THR A 13 7.78 6.57 14.25
N TYR A 14 6.70 5.87 13.94
CA TYR A 14 6.11 4.82 14.77
C TYR A 14 7.06 3.62 14.89
N PHE A 15 7.57 3.11 13.77
CA PHE A 15 8.52 2.00 13.78
C PHE A 15 9.81 2.37 14.51
N GLN A 16 10.32 3.59 14.31
CA GLN A 16 11.47 4.09 15.07
C GLN A 16 11.19 4.16 16.57
N ARG A 17 10.03 4.68 16.99
CA ARG A 17 9.62 4.72 18.41
C ARG A 17 9.38 3.33 18.99
N ALA A 18 8.96 2.39 18.15
CA ALA A 18 8.79 0.99 18.52
C ALA A 18 10.09 0.17 18.41
N GLU A 19 11.23 0.84 18.17
CA GLU A 19 12.57 0.23 18.10
C GLU A 19 12.67 -0.91 17.06
N TRP A 20 11.99 -0.73 15.92
CA TRP A 20 12.12 -1.63 14.79
C TRP A 20 13.51 -1.52 14.16
N GLU A 21 14.01 -2.63 13.63
CA GLU A 21 15.25 -2.64 12.85
C GLU A 21 15.09 -1.74 11.61
N ASP A 22 16.09 -0.91 11.31
CA ASP A 22 16.06 0.03 10.19
C ASP A 22 15.79 -0.67 8.84
N ASP A 23 16.35 -1.87 8.66
CA ASP A 23 16.13 -2.70 7.46
C ASP A 23 14.64 -3.01 7.24
N TRP A 24 13.86 -3.18 8.31
CA TRP A 24 12.42 -3.45 8.22
C TRP A 24 11.62 -2.20 7.85
N ILE A 25 12.04 -1.05 8.39
CA ILE A 25 11.46 0.25 8.06
C ILE A 25 11.68 0.52 6.57
N ASP A 26 12.91 0.37 6.10
CA ASP A 26 13.28 0.58 4.69
C ASP A 26 12.59 -0.41 3.77
N SER A 27 12.47 -1.68 4.18
CA SER A 27 11.72 -2.71 3.44
C SER A 27 10.24 -2.34 3.30
N THR A 28 9.62 -1.85 4.38
CA THR A 28 8.21 -1.43 4.38
C THR A 28 7.98 -0.22 3.48
N VAL A 29 8.84 0.81 3.58
CA VAL A 29 8.78 2.00 2.71
C VAL A 29 9.00 1.60 1.25
N SER A 30 9.95 0.72 0.98
CA SER A 30 10.22 0.22 -0.38
C SER A 30 9.06 -0.59 -0.95
N ALA A 31 8.38 -1.37 -0.12
CA ALA A 31 7.18 -2.10 -0.52
C ALA A 31 6.02 -1.14 -0.86
N ALA A 32 5.78 -0.13 -0.01
CA ALA A 32 4.78 0.90 -0.27
C ALA A 32 5.09 1.68 -1.56
N ARG A 33 6.35 2.08 -1.79
CA ARG A 33 6.80 2.73 -3.02
C ARG A 33 6.56 1.87 -4.26
N ARG A 34 6.88 0.57 -4.18
CA ARG A 34 6.60 -0.39 -5.28
C ARG A 34 5.11 -0.48 -5.59
N ILE A 35 4.28 -0.53 -4.56
CA ILE A 35 2.81 -0.58 -4.70
C ILE A 35 2.29 0.71 -5.34
N TRP A 36 2.76 1.87 -4.87
CA TRP A 36 2.47 3.18 -5.45
C TRP A 36 2.75 3.18 -6.95
N HIS A 37 3.99 2.90 -7.36
CA HIS A 37 4.38 2.94 -8.77
C HIS A 37 3.64 1.92 -9.64
N LYS A 38 3.32 0.74 -9.08
CA LYS A 38 2.71 -0.35 -9.85
C LYS A 38 1.21 -0.16 -10.05
N TYR A 39 0.49 0.31 -9.02
CA TYR A 39 -0.97 0.28 -9.03
C TYR A 39 -1.63 1.65 -9.03
N TYR A 40 -1.02 2.66 -8.38
CA TYR A 40 -1.68 3.94 -8.14
C TYR A 40 -1.14 5.06 -9.02
N ARG A 41 0.18 5.13 -9.23
CA ARG A 41 0.80 6.12 -10.13
C ARG A 41 0.20 6.09 -11.55
N PRO A 42 -0.08 4.92 -12.16
CA PRO A 42 -0.70 4.87 -13.49
C PRO A 42 -2.14 5.42 -13.54
N LEU A 43 -2.83 5.54 -12.40
CA LEU A 43 -4.18 6.09 -12.33
C LEU A 43 -4.18 7.62 -12.50
N ILE A 44 -3.04 8.25 -12.21
CA ILE A 44 -2.80 9.65 -12.50
C ILE A 44 -2.68 9.73 -14.02
N LYS A 45 -3.80 10.00 -14.70
CA LYS A 45 -3.77 10.29 -16.13
C LYS A 45 -2.80 11.45 -16.26
N HIS A 46 -1.69 11.23 -16.95
CA HIS A 46 -0.88 12.34 -17.42
C HIS A 46 -1.88 13.22 -18.16
N GLN A 47 -2.18 14.41 -17.62
CA GLN A 47 -2.56 15.53 -18.46
C GLN A 47 -1.32 15.73 -19.34
N THR A 48 -1.16 14.86 -20.35
CA THR A 48 -0.27 15.08 -21.45
C THR A 48 -0.74 16.41 -21.94
N SER A 49 0.08 17.41 -21.63
CA SER A 49 0.05 18.75 -22.17
C SER A 49 -0.24 18.59 -23.64
N GLY A 50 -1.54 18.59 -23.97
CA GLY A 50 -2.05 18.63 -25.31
C GLY A 50 -1.77 20.05 -25.68
N MET A 51 -0.51 20.27 -26.07
CA MET A 51 0.00 21.52 -26.57
C MET A 51 -0.90 21.82 -27.75
N HIS A 52 -1.93 22.62 -27.51
CA HIS A 52 -2.77 23.23 -28.52
C HIS A 52 -1.86 24.18 -29.29
N SER A 53 -1.07 23.60 -30.19
CA SER A 53 -0.44 24.30 -31.29
C SER A 53 -1.54 24.60 -32.30
N ALA A 54 -2.22 25.73 -32.12
CA ALA A 54 -2.95 26.43 -33.18
C ALA A 54 -3.54 27.74 -32.65
N GLY A 55 -3.07 28.87 -33.18
CA GLY A 55 -3.71 30.20 -33.06
C GLY A 55 -2.87 31.19 -32.25
N GLU A 56 -1.81 31.75 -32.83
CA GLU A 56 -1.82 33.07 -33.51
C GLU A 56 -1.71 34.27 -32.53
N ASP A 57 -0.45 34.71 -32.38
CA ASP A 57 -0.01 36.10 -32.54
C ASP A 57 -0.33 37.12 -31.43
N SER A 58 0.45 37.12 -30.34
CA SER A 58 0.86 38.37 -29.70
C SER A 58 2.23 38.23 -29.02
N VAL A 59 3.22 38.89 -29.59
CA VAL A 59 4.62 38.92 -29.14
C VAL A 59 4.73 39.70 -27.82
N ASP A 60 4.96 39.01 -26.71
CA ASP A 60 5.58 39.61 -25.51
C ASP A 60 6.87 38.83 -25.19
N GLU A 61 7.95 39.27 -25.84
CA GLU A 61 9.25 38.60 -25.97
C GLU A 61 10.12 38.66 -24.71
N PHE A 62 9.67 39.34 -23.64
CA PHE A 62 10.51 39.60 -22.45
C PHE A 62 9.91 39.18 -21.10
N GLY A 63 8.69 38.62 -21.07
CA GLY A 63 8.05 38.18 -19.82
C GLY A 63 8.52 36.82 -19.27
N GLU A 64 9.27 36.04 -20.05
CA GLU A 64 9.50 34.61 -19.77
C GLU A 64 10.82 34.29 -19.05
N LEU A 65 11.70 35.28 -18.83
CA LEU A 65 13.05 35.05 -18.28
C LEU A 65 13.13 34.93 -16.75
N ASP A 66 12.07 35.26 -16.00
CA ASP A 66 12.09 35.29 -14.53
C ASP A 66 11.11 34.33 -13.84
N ALA A 67 10.44 33.45 -14.59
CA ALA A 67 9.72 32.34 -13.95
C ALA A 67 10.75 31.28 -13.53
N PRO A 68 11.00 31.04 -12.22
CA PRO A 68 11.87 29.94 -11.83
C PRO A 68 11.27 28.66 -12.41
N ALA A 69 12.05 27.92 -13.18
CA ALA A 69 11.68 26.61 -13.71
C ALA A 69 11.57 25.60 -12.55
N THR A 70 10.56 25.78 -11.69
CA THR A 70 10.15 24.80 -10.68
C THR A 70 9.25 23.78 -11.34
N SER A 71 9.82 22.97 -12.23
CA SER A 71 9.22 21.68 -12.59
C SER A 71 10.19 20.58 -12.21
N VAL A 72 10.59 20.56 -10.92
CA VAL A 72 11.08 19.31 -10.37
C VAL A 72 9.86 18.41 -10.30
N ASP A 73 9.85 17.39 -11.15
CA ASP A 73 8.89 16.27 -11.14
C ASP A 73 9.08 15.50 -9.82
N CYS A 74 8.70 16.12 -8.70
CA CYS A 74 8.74 15.51 -7.39
C CYS A 74 7.65 14.44 -7.35
N ASP A 75 8.04 13.21 -7.00
CA ASP A 75 7.08 12.13 -6.84
C ASP A 75 6.14 12.48 -5.68
N PRO A 76 4.81 12.56 -5.92
CA PRO A 76 3.82 12.86 -4.89
C PRO A 76 3.92 11.95 -3.66
N PHE A 77 4.35 10.70 -3.85
CA PHE A 77 4.56 9.75 -2.76
C PHE A 77 5.77 10.14 -1.89
N GLU A 78 6.87 10.59 -2.50
CA GLU A 78 8.05 11.04 -1.76
C GLU A 78 7.77 12.34 -1.01
N ASP A 79 7.10 13.30 -1.65
CA ASP A 79 6.71 14.54 -0.99
C ASP A 79 5.80 14.27 0.21
N PHE A 80 4.90 13.29 0.08
CA PHE A 80 4.02 12.90 1.16
C PHE A 80 4.76 12.23 2.33
N ILE A 81 5.63 11.24 2.05
CA ILE A 81 6.41 10.52 3.06
C ILE A 81 7.38 11.46 3.80
N ASN A 82 7.93 12.46 3.11
CA ASN A 82 8.90 13.39 3.67
C ASN A 82 8.27 14.68 4.24
N GLY A 83 7.00 14.96 3.97
CA GLY A 83 6.34 16.21 4.37
C GLY A 83 6.06 16.34 5.87
N ALA A 84 5.58 17.51 6.29
CA ALA A 84 5.19 17.78 7.69
C ALA A 84 3.86 17.11 8.06
N VAL A 85 3.81 16.49 9.22
CA VAL A 85 2.65 15.75 9.74
C VAL A 85 1.54 16.72 10.17
N SER A 86 0.28 16.42 9.84
CA SER A 86 -0.91 17.09 10.38
C SER A 86 -1.55 16.20 11.45
N ASP A 87 -2.03 16.79 12.54
CA ASP A 87 -2.65 16.10 13.69
C ASP A 87 -4.14 15.73 13.44
N GLU A 88 -4.61 15.81 12.19
CA GLU A 88 -5.99 15.48 11.83
C GLU A 88 -6.26 13.97 11.83
N GLU A 89 -7.51 13.58 12.08
CA GLU A 89 -7.95 12.19 12.00
C GLU A 89 -7.70 11.64 10.59
N ALA A 90 -6.68 10.78 10.49
CA ALA A 90 -6.15 10.25 9.24
C ALA A 90 -7.23 9.77 8.26
N ILE A 91 -8.18 8.97 8.74
CA ILE A 91 -9.23 8.38 7.91
C ILE A 91 -10.15 9.46 7.34
N ASP A 92 -10.54 10.43 8.16
CA ASP A 92 -11.43 11.51 7.75
C ASP A 92 -10.73 12.43 6.74
N HIS A 93 -9.45 12.75 6.98
CA HIS A 93 -8.63 13.53 6.06
C HIS A 93 -8.55 12.87 4.67
N TRP A 94 -8.21 11.58 4.61
CA TRP A 94 -8.11 10.87 3.32
C TRP A 94 -9.47 10.69 2.63
N SER A 95 -10.52 10.45 3.40
CA SER A 95 -11.88 10.33 2.88
C SER A 95 -12.37 11.66 2.32
N TYR A 96 -12.06 12.77 3.00
CA TYR A 96 -12.39 14.12 2.54
C TYR A 96 -11.71 14.45 1.21
N LEU A 97 -10.42 14.14 1.07
CA LEU A 97 -9.67 14.34 -0.18
C LEU A 97 -10.24 13.52 -1.37
N LEU A 98 -10.92 12.42 -1.09
CA LEU A 98 -11.55 11.57 -2.11
C LEU A 98 -13.00 11.99 -2.43
N ALA A 99 -13.74 12.52 -1.46
CA ALA A 99 -15.16 12.87 -1.58
C ALA A 99 -15.46 14.03 -2.54
N GLY A 100 -14.44 14.79 -2.96
CA GLY A 100 -14.60 16.02 -3.75
C GLY A 100 -14.58 15.85 -5.27
N THR A 101 -14.63 14.64 -5.83
CA THR A 101 -14.42 14.46 -7.28
C THR A 101 -15.37 13.51 -7.98
N ASP A 102 -16.06 14.06 -8.96
CA ASP A 102 -16.86 13.35 -9.97
C ASP A 102 -16.07 13.09 -11.27
N CYS A 103 -14.74 13.12 -11.22
CA CYS A 103 -13.91 13.07 -12.43
C CYS A 103 -13.36 11.66 -12.71
N ASP A 104 -13.38 11.25 -13.98
CA ASP A 104 -12.80 9.99 -14.47
C ASP A 104 -11.26 9.91 -14.35
N SER A 105 -10.60 10.94 -13.80
CA SER A 105 -9.14 10.99 -13.64
C SER A 105 -8.75 11.30 -12.20
N PHE A 106 -7.83 10.52 -11.66
CA PHE A 106 -7.26 10.77 -10.35
C PHE A 106 -6.22 11.89 -10.43
N THR A 107 -6.35 12.87 -9.55
CA THR A 107 -5.21 13.73 -9.23
C THR A 107 -4.15 12.92 -8.46
N PRO A 108 -2.89 13.36 -8.44
CA PRO A 108 -1.86 12.71 -7.64
C PRO A 108 -2.25 12.50 -6.18
N ILE A 109 -2.86 13.51 -5.57
CA ILE A 109 -3.28 13.44 -4.17
C ILE A 109 -4.41 12.44 -3.98
N GLN A 110 -5.34 12.31 -4.93
CA GLN A 110 -6.42 11.33 -4.84
C GLN A 110 -5.94 9.89 -5.03
N ALA A 111 -5.00 9.66 -5.95
CA ALA A 111 -4.41 8.34 -6.10
C ALA A 111 -3.72 7.91 -4.80
N LEU A 112 -3.06 8.86 -4.14
CA LEU A 112 -2.43 8.65 -2.86
C LEU A 112 -3.45 8.46 -1.72
N SER A 113 -4.52 9.24 -1.69
CA SER A 113 -5.64 9.06 -0.75
C SER A 113 -6.26 7.69 -0.88
N HIS A 114 -6.49 7.23 -2.12
CA HIS A 114 -7.03 5.91 -2.39
C HIS A 114 -6.09 4.81 -1.90
N MET A 115 -4.79 4.93 -2.18
CA MET A 115 -3.77 4.02 -1.64
C MET A 115 -3.80 3.98 -0.12
N ALA A 116 -3.80 5.15 0.53
CA ALA A 116 -3.85 5.25 1.98
C ALA A 116 -5.10 4.58 2.56
N LEU A 117 -6.26 4.82 1.95
CA LEU A 117 -7.53 4.19 2.34
C LEU A 117 -7.54 2.69 2.10
N ASP A 118 -6.91 2.18 1.05
CA ASP A 118 -6.78 0.73 0.83
C ASP A 118 -5.91 0.08 1.92
N PHE A 119 -4.80 0.72 2.30
CA PHE A 119 -3.98 0.25 3.43
C PHE A 119 -4.70 0.32 4.78
N LEU A 120 -5.55 1.33 4.97
CA LEU A 120 -6.36 1.52 6.19
C LEU A 120 -7.59 0.59 6.23
N GLY A 121 -8.24 0.37 5.09
CA GLY A 121 -9.57 -0.21 4.97
C GLY A 121 -9.58 -1.71 4.63
N ALA A 122 -8.63 -2.21 3.83
CA ALA A 122 -8.63 -3.60 3.37
C ALA A 122 -8.55 -4.64 4.51
N HIS A 123 -8.16 -4.22 5.73
CA HIS A 123 -7.90 -5.15 6.82
C HIS A 123 -8.74 -4.93 8.08
N ALA A 124 -9.52 -3.85 8.18
CA ALA A 124 -10.51 -3.72 9.26
C ALA A 124 -11.62 -4.79 9.17
N GLY A 125 -11.93 -5.27 7.95
CA GLY A 125 -12.97 -6.28 7.73
C GLY A 125 -12.53 -7.73 7.94
N LEU A 126 -11.26 -8.07 7.66
CA LEU A 126 -10.80 -9.47 7.61
C LEU A 126 -10.46 -10.08 8.99
N VAL A 127 -10.21 -9.25 10.01
CA VAL A 127 -9.85 -9.72 11.36
C VAL A 127 -11.08 -10.01 12.24
N VAL A 128 -12.30 -9.75 11.75
CA VAL A 128 -13.54 -9.85 12.57
C VAL A 128 -14.35 -11.13 12.32
N SER A 129 -13.93 -12.02 11.41
CA SER A 129 -14.69 -13.27 11.19
C SER A 129 -14.27 -14.39 12.16
N LYS A 130 -15.06 -14.54 13.23
CA LYS A 130 -15.34 -15.80 13.96
C LYS A 130 -14.23 -16.44 14.83
N GLN A 131 -13.76 -15.75 15.87
CA GLN A 131 -13.14 -16.47 17.00
C GLN A 131 -13.55 -15.92 18.37
N ARG A 132 -13.88 -16.85 19.29
CA ARG A 132 -14.65 -16.67 20.54
C ARG A 132 -13.92 -15.95 21.68
N HIS A 133 -12.93 -15.12 21.36
CA HIS A 133 -12.20 -14.34 22.35
C HIS A 133 -12.22 -12.90 21.86
N LYS A 134 -12.83 -11.97 22.62
CA LYS A 134 -12.82 -10.54 22.29
C LYS A 134 -11.36 -10.12 22.11
N PRO A 135 -10.86 -9.95 20.88
CA PRO A 135 -9.50 -9.50 20.71
C PRO A 135 -9.45 -8.06 21.22
N THR A 136 -8.41 -7.74 21.98
CA THR A 136 -8.14 -6.34 22.35
C THR A 136 -7.91 -5.54 21.07
N ALA A 137 -8.21 -4.24 21.09
CA ALA A 137 -7.96 -3.35 19.94
C ALA A 137 -6.50 -3.45 19.45
N ASP A 138 -5.56 -3.63 20.39
CA ASP A 138 -4.15 -3.84 20.10
C ASP A 138 -3.88 -5.16 19.33
N ASN A 139 -4.53 -6.27 19.70
CA ASN A 139 -4.39 -7.53 18.97
C ASN A 139 -4.96 -7.45 17.54
N ILE A 140 -6.07 -6.73 17.36
CA ILE A 140 -6.65 -6.50 16.02
C ILE A 140 -5.64 -5.73 15.18
N GLN A 141 -5.09 -4.65 15.73
CA GLN A 141 -4.12 -3.81 15.05
C GLN A 141 -2.85 -4.59 14.69
N GLN A 142 -2.27 -5.34 15.63
CA GLN A 142 -1.07 -6.14 15.39
C GLN A 142 -1.32 -7.24 14.34
N SER A 143 -2.48 -7.89 14.38
CA SER A 143 -2.83 -8.93 13.39
C SER A 143 -3.02 -8.33 11.99
N THR A 144 -3.63 -7.14 11.90
CA THR A 144 -3.76 -6.39 10.66
C THR A 144 -2.39 -6.04 10.07
N VAL A 145 -1.51 -5.44 10.87
CA VAL A 145 -0.17 -5.06 10.44
C VAL A 145 0.62 -6.29 9.97
N LEU A 146 0.56 -7.39 10.71
CA LEU A 146 1.23 -8.64 10.35
C LEU A 146 0.67 -9.25 9.05
N GLY A 147 -0.65 -9.22 8.88
CA GLY A 147 -1.31 -9.68 7.65
C GLY A 147 -0.86 -8.89 6.42
N ASN A 148 -0.75 -7.57 6.54
CA ASN A 148 -0.24 -6.71 5.46
C ASN A 148 1.16 -7.13 5.06
N TRP A 149 2.04 -7.30 6.05
CA TRP A 149 3.43 -7.62 5.80
C TRP A 149 3.66 -9.00 5.20
N LEU A 150 2.85 -9.99 5.58
CA LEU A 150 2.86 -11.29 4.92
C LEU A 150 2.43 -11.15 3.45
N HIS A 151 1.37 -10.39 3.17
CA HIS A 151 0.87 -10.21 1.81
C HIS A 151 1.88 -9.50 0.90
N VAL A 152 2.58 -8.48 1.42
CA VAL A 152 3.61 -7.75 0.65
C VAL A 152 4.98 -8.45 0.64
N GLY A 153 5.12 -9.59 1.34
CA GLY A 153 6.35 -10.38 1.40
C GLY A 153 7.47 -9.75 2.24
N VAL A 154 7.13 -8.82 3.15
CA VAL A 154 8.10 -8.20 4.07
C VAL A 154 8.51 -9.18 5.16
N VAL A 155 7.57 -10.00 5.65
CA VAL A 155 7.85 -11.07 6.63
C VAL A 155 8.00 -12.39 5.87
N PRO A 156 9.14 -13.10 5.99
CA PRO A 156 9.27 -14.45 5.43
C PRO A 156 8.30 -15.40 6.14
N GLU A 157 7.27 -15.87 5.43
CA GLU A 157 6.22 -16.74 5.98
C GLU A 157 6.81 -17.97 6.69
N LYS A 158 7.86 -18.56 6.10
CA LYS A 158 8.58 -19.70 6.68
C LYS A 158 9.19 -19.40 8.06
N ALA A 159 9.75 -18.20 8.24
CA ALA A 159 10.33 -17.79 9.52
C ALA A 159 9.24 -17.56 10.58
N LEU A 160 8.10 -17.01 10.17
CA LEU A 160 6.95 -16.82 11.04
C LEU A 160 6.34 -18.15 11.47
N CYS A 161 6.06 -19.06 10.53
CA CYS A 161 5.55 -20.40 10.81
C CYS A 161 6.49 -21.17 11.74
N HIS A 162 7.81 -21.11 11.51
CA HIS A 162 8.79 -21.74 12.39
C HIS A 162 8.69 -21.21 13.83
N LYS A 163 8.71 -19.87 14.02
CA LYS A 163 8.59 -19.26 15.36
C LYS A 163 7.27 -19.60 16.05
N LEU A 164 6.14 -19.53 15.33
CA LEU A 164 4.84 -19.85 15.90
C LEU A 164 4.73 -21.33 16.31
N ASN A 165 5.17 -22.26 15.45
CA ASN A 165 5.13 -23.69 15.75
C ASN A 165 6.00 -24.07 16.96
N THR A 166 7.20 -23.49 17.08
CA THR A 166 8.07 -23.71 18.26
C THR A 166 7.43 -23.21 19.56
N LYS A 167 6.69 -22.10 19.52
CA LYS A 167 6.08 -21.50 20.71
C LYS A 167 4.87 -22.29 21.23
N TYR A 168 4.06 -22.84 20.33
CA TYR A 168 2.84 -23.58 20.70
C TYR A 168 3.05 -25.09 20.87
N GLY A 169 4.30 -25.57 20.84
CA GLY A 169 4.62 -26.99 21.00
C GLY A 169 4.04 -27.87 19.90
N GLN A 170 3.62 -27.26 18.79
CA GLN A 170 3.09 -27.99 17.65
C GLN A 170 4.30 -28.46 16.86
N ASN A 171 4.76 -29.68 17.18
CA ASN A 171 5.72 -30.42 16.37
C ASN A 171 5.08 -30.59 14.99
N CYS A 172 5.33 -29.62 14.11
CA CYS A 172 4.95 -29.67 12.72
C CYS A 172 5.86 -30.74 12.10
N SER A 173 5.46 -32.01 12.26
CA SER A 173 6.02 -33.10 11.50
C SER A 173 5.80 -32.72 10.06
N SER A 174 6.85 -32.20 9.44
CA SER A 174 6.95 -32.06 7.99
C SER A 174 7.04 -33.46 7.41
N ASP A 175 5.96 -34.23 7.58
CA ASP A 175 5.68 -35.32 6.68
C ASP A 175 5.32 -34.64 5.38
N LYS A 176 6.24 -34.82 4.45
CA LYS A 176 6.15 -34.42 3.06
C LYS A 176 4.84 -34.99 2.53
N SER A 177 3.76 -34.20 2.51
CA SER A 177 2.67 -34.46 1.58
C SER A 177 3.20 -34.08 0.21
N GLU A 178 3.92 -35.03 -0.36
CA GLU A 178 4.18 -35.18 -1.77
C GLU A 178 2.81 -35.07 -2.45
N TRP A 179 2.54 -33.91 -3.06
CA TRP A 179 1.39 -33.74 -3.95
C TRP A 179 1.68 -34.60 -5.17
N SER A 180 1.37 -35.90 -5.06
CA SER A 180 1.24 -36.79 -6.19
C SER A 180 0.05 -36.28 -7.00
N SER A 181 0.35 -35.44 -7.99
CA SER A 181 -0.55 -35.22 -9.12
C SER A 181 -0.58 -36.52 -9.92
N ASP A 182 -1.36 -37.49 -9.45
CA ASP A 182 -1.78 -38.62 -10.27
C ASP A 182 -2.75 -38.06 -11.33
N ASP A 183 -2.16 -37.63 -12.44
CA ASP A 183 -2.79 -37.30 -13.70
C ASP A 183 -3.30 -38.62 -14.30
N ASP A 184 -4.52 -39.00 -13.92
CA ASP A 184 -5.24 -40.15 -14.47
C ASP A 184 -5.64 -39.84 -15.92
N GLY A 185 -4.76 -40.22 -16.84
CA GLY A 185 -4.95 -40.14 -18.28
C GLY A 185 -6.10 -41.03 -18.73
N GLY A 186 -7.29 -40.45 -18.85
CA GLY A 186 -8.45 -41.07 -19.47
C GLY A 186 -8.22 -41.38 -20.96
N GLU A 187 -8.00 -42.64 -21.25
CA GLU A 187 -7.94 -43.25 -22.58
C GLU A 187 -9.31 -43.18 -23.27
N ILE A 188 -9.41 -42.40 -24.35
CA ILE A 188 -10.62 -42.28 -25.17
C ILE A 188 -10.60 -43.40 -26.22
N HIS A 189 -11.43 -44.42 -26.02
CA HIS A 189 -11.68 -45.46 -27.02
C HIS A 189 -12.55 -44.92 -28.16
N ASP A 190 -11.94 -44.78 -29.35
CA ASP A 190 -12.67 -44.68 -30.62
C ASP A 190 -13.25 -46.04 -31.01
N ALA A 191 -14.57 -46.09 -31.21
CA ALA A 191 -15.26 -47.23 -31.79
C ALA A 191 -16.04 -46.78 -33.04
N SER A 192 -15.49 -47.19 -34.19
CA SER A 192 -16.09 -47.55 -35.49
C SER A 192 -17.46 -46.97 -35.87
#